data_AF-A0A842UTQ7-F1
#
_entry.id   AF-A0A842UTQ7-F1
#
_cell.length_a   1.000
_cell.length_b   1.000
_cell.length_c   1.000
_cell.angle_alpha   90.00
_cell.angle_beta   90.00
_cell.angle_gamma   90.00
#
_symmetry.space_group_name_H-M   'P 1'
#
loop_
_entity.id
_entity.type
_entity.pdbx_description
1 polymer ?
#
loop_
_entity_poly.entity_id
_entity_poly.type
_entity_poly.pdbx_seq_one_letter_code
_entity_poly.pdbx_strand_id
1 'polypeptide(L)'
;MKMLFIESFKKIDKKFVYVVLFDLLFYAGLALSVVLFSKLLIWAFGSFLQIPGKLLALSKMTEFSQLEAGFEGAGMLLDQFRSKLVISFAVLWVLVVAVFTFFKGSAWAFVSKTRLDKKYFIKLLKLNLWWFGVIGLLVLVIFWFTKPAATGFSVLLLAGLSICFTAVFYSVFDPKKSVRELFQKLWYVGVERIYYFILPFLLAKVILILYLGIIAFIAMLVVPDIALYVLFAFFVVWQAWFKYYIYLVARGIK
;
A
#
# COMPACT_ATOMS: atom_id res chain seq x y z
N MET A 1 -0.02 3.51 -29.71
CA MET A 1 -0.75 3.00 -28.51
C MET A 1 -1.50 1.69 -28.78
N LYS A 2 -2.30 1.55 -29.86
CA LYS A 2 -2.99 0.28 -30.21
C LYS A 2 -2.07 -0.95 -30.32
N MET A 3 -0.87 -0.83 -30.91
CA MET A 3 0.09 -1.94 -30.97
C MET A 3 0.60 -2.37 -29.58
N LEU A 4 0.93 -1.43 -28.69
CA LEU A 4 1.44 -1.75 -27.34
C LEU A 4 0.39 -2.46 -26.46
N PHE A 5 -0.89 -2.14 -26.64
CA PHE A 5 -1.98 -2.83 -25.96
C PHE A 5 -2.12 -4.29 -26.43
N ILE A 6 -2.06 -4.54 -27.74
CA ILE A 6 -2.13 -5.91 -28.27
C ILE A 6 -0.88 -6.72 -27.90
N GLU A 7 0.29 -6.06 -27.91
CA GLU A 7 1.56 -6.68 -27.52
C GLU A 7 1.59 -7.10 -26.04
N SER A 8 0.87 -6.42 -25.15
CA SER A 8 0.82 -6.82 -23.73
C SER A 8 0.10 -8.15 -23.54
N PHE A 9 -0.93 -8.46 -24.34
CA PHE A 9 -1.60 -9.77 -24.31
C PHE A 9 -0.71 -10.92 -24.79
N LYS A 10 0.24 -10.65 -25.70
CA LYS A 10 1.23 -11.65 -26.14
C LYS A 10 2.27 -12.00 -25.07
N LYS A 11 2.26 -11.34 -23.90
CA LYS A 11 3.17 -11.59 -22.77
C LYS A 11 2.59 -12.53 -21.70
N ILE A 12 1.42 -13.13 -21.94
CA ILE A 12 0.86 -14.17 -21.07
C ILE A 12 1.67 -15.47 -21.28
N ASP A 13 2.80 -15.59 -20.58
CA ASP A 13 3.70 -16.74 -20.59
C ASP A 13 3.85 -17.36 -19.19
N LYS A 14 4.77 -18.32 -19.00
CA LYS A 14 5.04 -18.88 -17.66
C LYS A 14 5.46 -17.82 -16.63
N LYS A 15 6.07 -16.71 -17.06
CA LYS A 15 6.46 -15.58 -16.18
C LYS A 15 5.24 -14.81 -15.71
N PHE A 16 4.21 -14.68 -16.55
CA PHE A 16 2.93 -14.10 -16.15
C PHE A 16 2.33 -14.80 -14.92
N VAL A 17 2.36 -16.14 -14.89
CA VAL A 17 1.87 -16.93 -13.74
C VAL A 17 2.65 -16.59 -12.46
N TYR A 18 3.98 -16.46 -12.53
CA TYR A 18 4.76 -16.02 -11.37
C TYR A 18 4.37 -14.61 -10.91
N VAL A 19 4.10 -13.67 -11.82
CA VAL A 19 3.63 -12.33 -11.48
C VAL A 19 2.29 -12.38 -10.74
N VAL A 20 1.35 -13.23 -11.20
CA VAL A 20 0.06 -13.46 -10.52
C VAL A 20 0.27 -14.04 -9.11
N LEU A 21 1.14 -15.05 -8.96
CA LEU A 21 1.45 -15.65 -7.66
C LEU A 21 2.08 -14.64 -6.70
N PHE A 22 3.04 -13.82 -7.16
CA PHE A 22 3.62 -12.76 -6.33
C PHE A 22 2.60 -11.69 -5.94
N ASP A 23 1.63 -11.39 -6.80
CA ASP A 23 0.53 -10.49 -6.44
C ASP A 23 -0.39 -11.10 -5.38
N LEU A 24 -0.73 -12.39 -5.48
CA LEU A 24 -1.50 -13.08 -4.44
C LEU A 24 -0.76 -13.06 -3.11
N LEU A 25 0.52 -13.42 -3.10
CA LEU A 25 1.36 -13.38 -1.90
C LEU A 25 1.49 -11.96 -1.34
N PHE A 26 1.56 -10.95 -2.20
CA PHE A 26 1.54 -9.55 -1.78
C PHE A 26 0.26 -9.18 -1.04
N TYR A 27 -0.92 -9.49 -1.59
CA TYR A 27 -2.19 -9.19 -0.94
C TYR A 27 -2.40 -10.01 0.34
N ALA A 28 -1.98 -11.28 0.35
CA ALA A 28 -1.99 -12.11 1.56
C ALA A 28 -1.06 -11.54 2.64
N GLY A 29 0.14 -11.10 2.27
CA GLY A 29 1.10 -10.45 3.17
C GLY A 29 0.59 -9.12 3.72
N LEU A 30 -0.09 -8.31 2.90
CA LEU A 30 -0.76 -7.09 3.37
C LEU A 30 -1.90 -7.41 4.33
N ALA A 31 -2.75 -8.39 4.01
CA ALA A 31 -3.84 -8.81 4.89
C ALA A 31 -3.30 -9.28 6.25
N LEU A 32 -2.24 -10.11 6.25
CA LEU A 32 -1.56 -10.53 7.47
C LEU A 32 -1.01 -9.33 8.25
N SER A 33 -0.41 -8.35 7.57
CA SER A 33 0.10 -7.13 8.20
C SER A 33 -1.00 -6.31 8.87
N VAL A 34 -2.18 -6.20 8.23
CA VAL A 34 -3.36 -5.54 8.79
C VAL A 34 -3.89 -6.30 10.01
N VAL A 35 -3.98 -7.63 9.93
CA VAL A 35 -4.41 -8.46 11.07
C VAL A 35 -3.45 -8.28 12.26
N LEU A 36 -2.14 -8.34 12.03
CA LEU A 36 -1.14 -8.11 13.08
C LEU A 36 -1.25 -6.70 13.66
N PHE A 37 -1.41 -5.68 12.81
CA PHE A 37 -1.61 -4.31 13.27
C PHE A 37 -2.88 -4.14 14.10
N SER A 38 -3.99 -4.78 13.72
CA SER A 38 -5.22 -4.74 14.52
C SER A 38 -5.03 -5.34 15.92
N LYS A 39 -4.28 -6.44 16.04
CA LYS A 39 -3.92 -7.04 17.34
C LYS A 39 -3.03 -6.12 18.17
N LEU A 40 -2.06 -5.46 17.53
CA LEU A 40 -1.18 -4.49 18.18
C LEU A 40 -1.95 -3.25 18.65
N LEU A 41 -2.92 -2.78 17.87
CA LEU A 41 -3.83 -1.72 18.29
C LEU A 41 -4.66 -2.15 19.50
N ILE A 42 -5.28 -3.33 19.49
CA ILE A 42 -6.02 -3.84 20.66
C ILE A 42 -5.11 -3.87 21.90
N TRP A 43 -3.87 -4.33 21.76
CA TRP A 43 -2.89 -4.32 22.84
C TRP A 43 -2.54 -2.91 23.34
N ALA A 44 -2.41 -1.92 22.44
CA ALA A 44 -2.21 -0.53 22.80
C ALA A 44 -3.44 0.04 23.53
N PHE A 45 -4.63 -0.13 22.96
CA PHE A 45 -5.89 0.34 23.52
C PHE A 45 -6.22 -0.31 24.87
N GLY A 46 -5.72 -1.51 25.16
CA GLY A 46 -5.84 -2.13 26.48
C GLY A 46 -5.32 -1.23 27.61
N SER A 47 -4.22 -0.50 27.41
CA SER A 47 -3.70 0.47 28.39
C SER A 47 -4.57 1.73 28.47
N PHE A 48 -5.12 2.18 27.34
CA PHE A 48 -6.00 3.35 27.30
C PHE A 48 -7.34 3.12 28.01
N LEU A 49 -7.94 1.94 27.84
CA LEU A 49 -9.21 1.58 28.46
C LEU A 49 -9.15 1.49 29.99
N GLN A 50 -7.96 1.35 30.57
CA GLN A 50 -7.76 1.37 32.03
C GLN A 50 -7.76 2.79 32.62
N ILE A 51 -7.56 3.82 31.79
CA ILE A 51 -7.46 5.22 32.24
C ILE A 51 -8.78 5.72 32.85
N PRO A 52 -9.97 5.55 32.23
CA PRO A 52 -11.23 5.97 32.85
C PRO A 52 -11.50 5.31 34.20
N GLY A 53 -11.20 4.01 34.33
CA GLY A 53 -11.34 3.29 35.60
C GLY A 53 -10.43 3.85 36.69
N LYS A 54 -9.19 4.22 36.33
CA LYS A 54 -8.23 4.83 37.26
C LYS A 54 -8.61 6.26 37.64
N LEU A 55 -9.14 7.05 36.69
CA LEU A 55 -9.69 8.39 36.96
C LEU A 55 -10.94 8.34 37.86
N LEU A 56 -11.80 7.34 37.69
CA LEU A 56 -12.95 7.11 38.57
C LEU A 56 -12.55 6.65 39.98
N ALA A 57 -11.46 5.89 40.10
CA ALA A 57 -10.90 5.52 41.41
C ALA A 57 -10.30 6.75 42.11
N LEU A 58 -9.60 7.60 41.37
CA LEU A 58 -9.05 8.87 41.85
C LEU A 58 -10.13 9.82 42.39
N SER A 59 -11.30 9.90 41.74
CA SER A 59 -12.39 10.78 42.19
C SER A 59 -13.01 10.37 43.54
N LYS A 60 -12.63 9.21 44.09
CA LYS A 60 -13.10 8.71 45.39
C LYS A 60 -12.05 8.84 46.50
N MET A 61 -10.84 9.30 46.17
CA MET A 61 -9.75 9.48 47.14
C MET A 61 -9.86 10.85 47.81
N THR A 62 -9.69 10.88 49.13
CA THR A 62 -9.77 12.10 49.96
C THR A 62 -8.40 12.61 50.41
N GLU A 63 -7.36 11.77 50.34
CA GLU A 63 -6.00 12.15 50.72
C GLU A 63 -5.19 12.66 49.53
N PHE A 64 -4.47 13.78 49.73
CA PHE A 64 -3.68 14.43 48.69
C PHE A 64 -2.54 13.55 48.15
N SER A 65 -1.86 12.80 49.02
CA SER A 65 -0.80 11.86 48.63
C SER A 65 -1.30 10.73 47.73
N GLN A 66 -2.53 10.26 47.95
CA GLN A 66 -3.16 9.23 47.12
C GLN A 66 -3.60 9.78 45.75
N LEU A 67 -4.07 11.03 45.73
CA LEU A 67 -4.39 11.75 44.49
C LEU A 67 -3.13 11.92 43.61
N GLU A 68 -2.02 12.40 44.18
CA GLU A 68 -0.75 12.60 43.47
C GLU A 68 -0.22 11.28 42.86
N ALA A 69 -0.12 10.22 43.66
CA ALA A 69 0.29 8.90 43.20
C ALA A 69 -0.64 8.32 42.12
N GLY A 70 -1.95 8.58 42.22
CA GLY A 70 -2.90 8.13 41.22
C GLY A 70 -2.80 8.90 39.90
N PHE A 71 -2.55 10.22 39.93
CA PHE A 71 -2.30 11.03 38.74
C PHE A 71 -1.01 10.60 38.03
N GLU A 72 0.08 10.38 38.76
CA GLU A 72 1.31 9.80 38.20
C GLU A 72 1.03 8.44 37.55
N GLY A 73 0.27 7.60 38.24
CA GLY A 73 -0.14 6.30 37.72
C GLY A 73 -1.02 6.38 36.47
N ALA A 74 -1.83 7.43 36.30
CA ALA A 74 -2.61 7.66 35.07
C ALA A 74 -1.71 8.19 33.94
N GLY A 75 -0.73 9.05 34.27
CA GLY A 75 0.32 9.51 33.37
C GLY A 75 1.13 8.35 32.79
N MET A 76 1.58 7.41 33.64
CA MET A 76 2.28 6.21 33.19
C MET A 76 1.46 5.37 32.20
N LEU A 77 0.15 5.22 32.42
CA LEU A 77 -0.73 4.48 31.50
C LEU A 77 -0.87 5.20 30.16
N LEU A 78 -0.91 6.53 30.17
CA LEU A 78 -0.98 7.35 28.98
C LEU A 78 0.32 7.30 28.17
N ASP A 79 1.47 7.30 28.84
CA ASP A 79 2.79 7.13 28.20
C ASP A 79 2.99 5.70 27.66
N GLN A 80 2.51 4.69 28.40
CA GLN A 80 2.44 3.33 27.88
C GLN A 80 1.54 3.25 26.64
N PHE A 81 0.36 3.87 26.66
CA PHE A 81 -0.51 3.89 25.49
C PHE A 81 0.17 4.54 24.28
N ARG A 82 0.77 5.72 24.47
CA ARG A 82 1.50 6.45 23.41
C ARG A 82 2.65 5.63 22.84
N SER A 83 3.50 5.05 23.70
CA SER A 83 4.63 4.23 23.26
C SER A 83 4.17 2.97 22.52
N LYS A 84 3.15 2.26 23.02
CA LYS A 84 2.57 1.10 22.34
C LYS A 84 1.96 1.44 20.99
N LEU A 85 1.29 2.60 20.86
CA LEU A 85 0.80 3.09 19.58
C LEU A 85 1.95 3.32 18.59
N VAL A 86 3.00 4.04 19.01
CA VAL A 86 4.18 4.32 18.16
C VAL A 86 4.82 3.00 17.69
N ILE A 87 5.01 2.04 18.59
CA ILE A 87 5.54 0.71 18.25
C ILE A 87 4.62 0.00 17.25
N SER A 88 3.30 0.05 17.45
CA SER A 88 2.33 -0.60 16.56
C SER A 88 2.41 -0.05 15.14
N PHE A 89 2.48 1.29 14.99
CA PHE A 89 2.65 1.94 13.69
C PHE A 89 4.01 1.67 13.06
N ALA A 90 5.09 1.66 13.85
CA ALA A 90 6.43 1.34 13.35
C ALA A 90 6.51 -0.10 12.82
N VAL A 91 5.93 -1.07 13.54
CA VAL A 91 5.86 -2.48 13.10
C VAL A 91 5.04 -2.60 11.82
N LEU A 92 3.86 -1.96 11.75
CA LEU A 92 3.06 -1.96 10.51
C LEU A 92 3.85 -1.39 9.34
N TRP A 93 4.53 -0.27 9.53
CA TRP A 93 5.32 0.36 8.47
C TRP A 93 6.43 -0.57 7.96
N VAL A 94 7.18 -1.20 8.86
CA VAL A 94 8.22 -2.19 8.50
C VAL A 94 7.61 -3.36 7.72
N LEU A 95 6.48 -3.91 8.18
CA LEU A 95 5.80 -5.03 7.51
C LEU A 95 5.34 -4.65 6.10
N VAL A 96 4.71 -3.48 5.95
CA VAL A 96 4.24 -2.98 4.64
C VAL A 96 5.44 -2.80 3.70
N VAL A 97 6.50 -2.14 4.15
CA VAL A 97 7.72 -1.93 3.34
C VAL A 97 8.35 -3.27 2.93
N ALA A 98 8.41 -4.24 3.84
CA ALA A 98 8.93 -5.57 3.56
C ALA A 98 8.08 -6.29 2.49
N VAL A 99 6.75 -6.34 2.67
CA VAL A 99 5.81 -6.97 1.74
C VAL A 99 5.90 -6.34 0.34
N PHE A 100 5.99 -5.01 0.25
CA PHE A 100 6.20 -4.33 -1.03
C PHE A 100 7.56 -4.68 -1.66
N THR A 101 8.63 -4.66 -0.86
CA THR A 101 9.99 -4.93 -1.36
C THR A 101 10.13 -6.37 -1.87
N PHE A 102 9.64 -7.35 -1.13
CA PHE A 102 9.78 -8.76 -1.51
C PHE A 102 8.81 -9.15 -2.62
N PHE A 103 7.50 -8.97 -2.42
CA PHE A 103 6.51 -9.51 -3.35
C PHE A 103 6.27 -8.59 -4.55
N LYS A 104 6.03 -7.29 -4.34
CA LYS A 104 5.88 -6.36 -5.47
C LYS A 104 7.19 -6.16 -6.22
N GLY A 105 8.32 -6.09 -5.53
CA GLY A 105 9.64 -6.11 -6.16
C GLY A 105 9.82 -7.31 -7.08
N SER A 106 9.57 -8.52 -6.57
CA SER A 106 9.70 -9.74 -7.37
C SER A 106 8.77 -9.72 -8.60
N ALA A 107 7.48 -9.38 -8.42
CA ALA A 107 6.54 -9.26 -9.53
C ALA A 107 7.07 -8.34 -10.65
N TRP A 108 7.59 -7.17 -10.29
CA TRP A 108 8.16 -6.22 -11.25
C TRP A 108 9.51 -6.65 -11.84
N ALA A 109 10.33 -7.40 -11.10
CA ALA A 109 11.55 -7.97 -11.64
C ALA A 109 11.25 -8.99 -12.75
N PHE A 110 10.20 -9.82 -12.60
CA PHE A 110 9.77 -10.74 -13.65
C PHE A 110 9.24 -10.01 -14.89
N VAL A 111 8.44 -8.96 -14.71
CA VAL A 111 7.94 -8.11 -15.81
C VAL A 111 9.09 -7.44 -16.54
N SER A 112 10.04 -6.85 -15.80
CA SER A 112 11.19 -6.12 -16.36
C SER A 112 12.35 -7.01 -16.82
N LYS A 113 12.28 -8.32 -16.55
CA LYS A 113 13.34 -9.31 -16.76
C LYS A 113 14.64 -8.96 -16.01
N THR A 114 14.50 -8.37 -14.82
CA THR A 114 15.63 -8.03 -13.94
C THR A 114 16.02 -9.21 -13.07
N ARG A 115 17.32 -9.42 -12.83
CA ARG A 115 17.80 -10.48 -11.93
C ARG A 115 17.51 -10.11 -10.48
N LEU A 116 16.94 -11.06 -9.74
CA LEU A 116 16.71 -10.95 -8.30
C LEU A 116 18.00 -11.30 -7.54
N ASP A 117 18.83 -10.29 -7.26
CA ASP A 117 20.02 -10.42 -6.42
C ASP A 117 19.91 -9.57 -5.14
N LYS A 118 20.86 -9.75 -4.21
CA LYS A 118 20.88 -8.98 -2.96
C LYS A 118 20.95 -7.46 -3.21
N LYS A 119 21.66 -7.04 -4.27
CA LYS A 119 21.80 -5.62 -4.63
C LYS A 119 20.47 -5.01 -5.07
N TYR A 120 19.68 -5.76 -5.84
CA TYR A 120 18.32 -5.41 -6.25
C TYR A 120 17.45 -5.14 -5.03
N PHE A 121 17.36 -6.10 -4.09
CA PHE A 121 16.50 -5.96 -2.92
C PHE A 121 16.95 -4.84 -1.97
N ILE A 122 18.25 -4.66 -1.74
CA ILE A 122 18.74 -3.55 -0.90
C ILE A 122 18.39 -2.19 -1.53
N LYS A 123 18.58 -2.04 -2.84
CA LYS A 123 18.29 -0.79 -3.53
C LYS A 123 16.79 -0.50 -3.54
N LEU A 124 15.98 -1.53 -3.80
CA LEU A 124 14.53 -1.42 -3.80
C LEU A 124 14.00 -1.11 -2.39
N LEU A 125 14.53 -1.75 -1.35
CA LEU A 125 14.21 -1.46 0.05
C LEU A 125 14.47 0.01 0.38
N LYS A 126 15.67 0.51 0.07
CA LYS A 126 16.04 1.90 0.35
C LYS A 126 15.06 2.89 -0.25
N LEU A 127 14.60 2.65 -1.47
CA LEU A 127 13.74 3.61 -2.14
C LEU A 127 12.25 3.36 -1.95
N ASN A 128 11.84 2.17 -1.51
CA ASN A 128 10.55 1.97 -0.84
C ASN A 128 10.50 2.72 0.49
N LEU A 129 11.53 2.63 1.34
CA LEU A 129 11.61 3.39 2.60
C LEU A 129 11.48 4.89 2.34
N TRP A 130 12.22 5.41 1.36
CA TRP A 130 12.11 6.81 0.94
C TRP A 130 10.71 7.14 0.44
N TRP A 131 10.15 6.33 -0.48
CA TRP A 131 8.84 6.57 -1.10
C TRP A 131 7.69 6.56 -0.08
N PHE A 132 7.63 5.54 0.78
CA PHE A 132 6.64 5.46 1.85
C PHE A 132 6.86 6.54 2.92
N GLY A 133 8.10 6.96 3.16
CA GLY A 133 8.42 8.12 4.00
C GLY A 133 7.82 9.41 3.44
N VAL A 134 8.00 9.67 2.14
CA VAL A 134 7.42 10.84 1.45
C VAL A 134 5.90 10.81 1.50
N ILE A 135 5.27 9.66 1.21
CA ILE A 135 3.81 9.51 1.31
C ILE A 135 3.34 9.76 2.74
N GLY A 136 4.02 9.19 3.74
CA GLY A 136 3.70 9.39 5.15
C GLY A 136 3.75 10.87 5.56
N LEU A 137 4.81 11.59 5.15
CA LEU A 137 4.94 13.02 5.38
C LEU A 137 3.81 13.82 4.71
N LEU A 138 3.46 13.49 3.46
CA LEU A 138 2.34 14.14 2.76
C LEU A 138 1.00 13.90 3.47
N VAL A 139 0.77 12.69 3.98
CA VAL A 139 -0.42 12.38 4.79
C VAL A 139 -0.43 13.26 6.05
N LEU A 140 0.68 13.38 6.77
CA LEU A 140 0.77 14.26 7.95
C LEU A 140 0.48 15.72 7.61
N VAL A 141 1.04 16.24 6.51
CA VAL A 141 0.74 17.60 6.01
C VAL A 141 -0.76 17.74 5.74
N ILE A 142 -1.40 16.79 5.08
CA ILE A 142 -2.85 16.82 4.86
C ILE A 142 -3.60 16.87 6.19
N PHE A 143 -3.26 16.04 7.17
CA PHE A 143 -3.91 16.06 8.49
C PHE A 143 -3.75 17.39 9.23
N TRP A 144 -2.59 18.06 9.10
CA TRP A 144 -2.35 19.34 9.77
C TRP A 144 -3.04 20.53 9.12
N PHE A 145 -3.13 20.54 7.79
CA PHE A 145 -3.58 21.71 7.02
C PHE A 145 -5.02 21.58 6.50
N THR A 146 -5.69 20.44 6.65
CA THR A 146 -7.07 20.24 6.19
C THR A 146 -8.05 20.08 7.33
N LYS A 147 -9.28 20.57 7.14
CA LYS A 147 -10.39 20.29 8.06
C LYS A 147 -10.72 18.78 8.02
N PRO A 148 -11.17 18.17 9.13
CA PRO A 148 -11.47 16.73 9.19
C PRO A 148 -12.37 16.21 8.06
N ALA A 149 -13.35 17.00 7.63
CA ALA A 149 -14.25 16.67 6.52
C ALA A 149 -13.52 16.57 5.15
N ALA A 150 -12.49 17.38 4.93
CA ALA A 150 -11.69 17.38 3.69
C ALA A 150 -10.51 16.39 3.75
N THR A 151 -10.05 16.02 4.95
CA THR A 151 -8.92 15.11 5.15
C THR A 151 -9.15 13.75 4.47
N GLY A 152 -10.33 13.16 4.62
CA GLY A 152 -10.65 11.86 4.03
C GLY A 152 -10.54 11.87 2.50
N PHE A 153 -11.10 12.89 1.84
CA PHE A 153 -11.02 13.04 0.38
C PHE A 153 -9.58 13.26 -0.08
N SER A 154 -8.83 14.14 0.60
CA SER A 154 -7.42 14.42 0.28
C SER A 154 -6.53 13.19 0.42
N VAL A 155 -6.74 12.37 1.46
CA VAL A 155 -6.01 11.10 1.66
C VAL A 155 -6.37 10.09 0.57
N LEU A 156 -7.64 10.00 0.17
CA LEU A 156 -8.06 9.14 -0.95
C LEU A 156 -7.43 9.56 -2.27
N LEU A 157 -7.41 10.86 -2.57
CA LEU A 157 -6.74 11.42 -3.74
C LEU A 157 -5.24 11.08 -3.74
N LEU A 158 -4.57 11.30 -2.61
CA LEU A 158 -3.16 10.98 -2.43
C LEU A 158 -2.89 9.47 -2.61
N ALA A 159 -3.76 8.61 -2.09
CA ALA A 159 -3.65 7.17 -2.28
C ALA A 159 -3.78 6.77 -3.75
N GLY A 160 -4.74 7.35 -4.48
CA GLY A 160 -4.90 7.14 -5.92
C GLY A 160 -3.67 7.55 -6.72
N LEU A 161 -3.14 8.75 -6.45
CA LEU A 161 -1.91 9.25 -7.07
C LEU A 161 -0.72 8.35 -6.72
N SER A 162 -0.60 7.95 -5.45
CA SER A 162 0.47 7.08 -4.97
C SER A 162 0.46 5.73 -5.67
N ILE A 163 -0.71 5.12 -5.92
CA ILE A 163 -0.81 3.86 -6.69
C ILE A 163 -0.28 4.04 -8.11
N CYS A 164 -0.70 5.11 -8.80
CA CYS A 164 -0.25 5.41 -10.16
C CYS A 164 1.27 5.65 -10.21
N PHE A 165 1.80 6.52 -9.35
CA PHE A 165 3.23 6.81 -9.28
C PHE A 165 4.05 5.60 -8.87
N THR A 166 3.57 4.77 -7.93
CA THR A 166 4.25 3.53 -7.55
C THR A 166 4.39 2.60 -8.76
N ALA A 167 3.34 2.46 -9.57
CA ALA A 167 3.40 1.59 -10.73
C ALA A 167 4.41 2.09 -11.78
N VAL A 168 4.44 3.40 -12.04
CA VAL A 168 5.48 4.01 -12.90
C VAL A 168 6.86 3.83 -12.29
N PHE A 169 7.00 4.08 -10.99
CA PHE A 169 8.23 3.99 -10.23
C PHE A 169 8.90 2.62 -10.38
N TYR A 170 8.15 1.53 -10.19
CA TYR A 170 8.67 0.18 -10.40
C TYR A 170 8.94 -0.14 -11.87
N SER A 171 8.19 0.43 -12.82
CA SER A 171 8.39 0.17 -14.25
C SER A 171 9.70 0.78 -14.80
N VAL A 172 10.13 1.91 -14.24
CA VAL A 172 11.38 2.60 -14.62
C VAL A 172 12.57 2.17 -13.77
N PHE A 173 12.35 1.38 -12.73
CA PHE A 173 13.40 0.90 -11.84
C PHE A 173 14.46 0.11 -12.59
N ASP A 174 15.72 0.50 -12.39
CA ASP A 174 16.90 -0.17 -12.93
C ASP A 174 17.97 -0.24 -11.83
N PRO A 175 18.43 -1.43 -11.43
CA PRO A 175 19.44 -1.55 -10.39
C PRO A 175 20.78 -0.91 -10.78
N LYS A 176 21.10 -0.79 -12.07
CA LYS A 176 22.37 -0.25 -12.57
C LYS A 176 22.46 1.28 -12.56
N LYS A 177 21.33 1.98 -12.63
CA LYS A 177 21.28 3.44 -12.71
C LYS A 177 21.49 4.12 -11.37
N SER A 178 22.00 5.35 -11.36
CA SER A 178 22.04 6.13 -10.11
C SER A 178 20.64 6.49 -9.62
N VAL A 179 20.48 6.81 -8.32
CA VAL A 179 19.18 7.25 -7.77
C VAL A 179 18.69 8.52 -8.47
N ARG A 180 19.61 9.46 -8.78
CA ARG A 180 19.30 10.70 -9.52
C ARG A 180 18.76 10.43 -10.92
N GLU A 181 19.40 9.53 -11.68
CA GLU A 181 18.92 9.14 -13.01
C GLU A 181 17.54 8.48 -12.96
N LEU A 182 17.29 7.66 -11.93
CA LEU A 182 15.97 7.05 -11.73
C LEU A 182 14.92 8.12 -11.45
N PHE A 183 15.23 9.12 -10.63
CA PHE A 183 14.31 10.23 -10.36
C PHE A 183 14.03 11.09 -11.58
N GLN A 184 15.04 11.44 -12.37
CA GLN A 184 14.85 12.20 -13.60
C GLN A 184 13.95 11.44 -14.57
N LYS A 185 14.18 10.13 -14.73
CA LYS A 185 13.33 9.30 -15.57
C LYS A 185 11.93 9.13 -15.00
N LEU A 186 11.79 8.98 -13.69
CA LEU A 186 10.51 8.93 -12.99
C LEU A 186 9.71 10.21 -13.22
N TRP A 187 10.35 11.36 -13.10
CA TRP A 187 9.71 12.66 -13.30
C TRP A 187 9.22 12.82 -14.74
N TYR A 188 10.10 12.54 -15.72
CA TYR A 188 9.74 12.62 -17.12
C TYR A 188 8.57 11.69 -17.49
N VAL A 189 8.65 10.42 -17.10
CA VAL A 189 7.62 9.43 -17.45
C VAL A 189 6.35 9.62 -16.61
N GLY A 190 6.50 9.88 -15.31
CA GLY A 190 5.42 9.89 -14.34
C GLY A 190 4.71 11.23 -14.15
N VAL A 191 5.35 12.36 -14.48
CA VAL A 191 4.76 13.70 -14.37
C VAL A 191 4.48 14.27 -15.75
N GLU A 192 5.51 14.47 -16.57
CA GLU A 192 5.35 15.12 -17.88
C GLU A 192 4.53 14.27 -18.87
N ARG A 193 4.62 12.94 -18.72
CA ARG A 193 3.97 11.96 -19.58
C ARG A 193 2.87 11.18 -18.87
N ILE A 194 2.35 11.70 -17.74
CA ILE A 194 1.36 11.04 -16.88
C ILE A 194 0.07 10.65 -17.61
N TYR A 195 -0.33 11.43 -18.63
CA TYR A 195 -1.54 11.18 -19.42
C TYR A 195 -1.50 9.85 -20.20
N TYR A 196 -0.30 9.33 -20.52
CA TYR A 196 -0.13 8.00 -21.10
C TYR A 196 -0.48 6.86 -20.13
N PHE A 197 -0.51 7.15 -18.83
CA PHE A 197 -0.84 6.18 -17.78
C PHE A 197 -2.24 6.38 -17.24
N ILE A 198 -2.68 7.62 -16.99
CA ILE A 198 -4.00 7.90 -16.39
C ILE A 198 -5.14 7.44 -17.29
N LEU A 199 -5.15 7.83 -18.57
CA LEU A 199 -6.29 7.53 -19.43
C LEU A 199 -6.44 6.00 -19.67
N PRO A 200 -5.38 5.24 -19.99
CA PRO A 200 -5.49 3.80 -20.11
C PRO A 200 -5.76 3.10 -18.77
N PHE A 201 -5.27 3.64 -17.64
CA PHE A 201 -5.60 3.11 -16.32
C PHE A 201 -7.09 3.27 -16.01
N LEU A 202 -7.66 4.45 -16.23
CA LEU A 202 -9.08 4.71 -16.03
C LEU A 202 -9.93 3.85 -16.97
N LEU A 203 -9.60 3.79 -18.25
CA LEU A 203 -10.30 2.94 -19.21
C LEU A 203 -10.21 1.45 -18.83
N ALA A 204 -9.01 0.96 -18.49
CA ALA A 204 -8.84 -0.43 -18.07
C ALA A 204 -9.58 -0.73 -16.77
N LYS A 205 -9.67 0.23 -15.84
CA LYS A 205 -10.46 0.13 -14.60
C LYS A 205 -11.96 0.11 -14.88
N VAL A 206 -12.46 0.97 -15.77
CA VAL A 206 -13.87 0.97 -16.17
C VAL A 206 -14.24 -0.34 -16.85
N ILE A 207 -13.42 -0.79 -17.81
CA ILE A 207 -13.60 -2.10 -18.46
C ILE A 207 -13.57 -3.22 -17.44
N LEU A 208 -12.62 -3.21 -16.50
CA LEU A 208 -12.54 -4.18 -15.42
C LEU A 208 -13.81 -4.16 -14.56
N ILE A 209 -14.30 -2.99 -14.15
CA ILE A 209 -15.51 -2.87 -13.32
C ILE A 209 -16.74 -3.38 -14.08
N LEU A 210 -16.86 -3.10 -15.37
CA LEU A 210 -17.96 -3.60 -16.20
C LEU A 210 -17.90 -5.13 -16.33
N TYR A 211 -16.74 -5.69 -16.66
CA TYR A 211 -16.55 -7.14 -16.78
C TYR A 211 -16.70 -7.85 -15.44
N LEU A 212 -16.07 -7.34 -14.37
CA LEU A 212 -16.22 -7.87 -13.02
C LEU A 212 -17.66 -7.73 -12.53
N GLY A 213 -18.37 -6.65 -12.88
CA GLY A 213 -19.77 -6.46 -12.52
C GLY A 213 -20.68 -7.51 -13.15
N ILE A 214 -20.44 -7.85 -14.42
CA ILE A 214 -21.16 -8.94 -15.11
C ILE A 214 -20.82 -10.30 -14.46
N ILE A 215 -19.54 -10.57 -14.22
CA ILE A 215 -19.08 -11.82 -13.58
C ILE A 215 -19.65 -11.91 -12.15
N ALA A 216 -19.66 -10.81 -11.40
CA ALA A 216 -20.21 -10.72 -10.05
C ALA A 216 -21.70 -11.02 -10.07
N PHE A 217 -22.45 -10.39 -10.99
CA PHE A 217 -23.88 -10.59 -11.13
C PHE A 217 -24.20 -12.06 -11.45
N ILE A 218 -23.50 -12.65 -12.42
CA ILE A 218 -23.67 -14.08 -12.74
C ILE A 218 -23.28 -14.97 -11.56
N ALA A 219 -22.15 -14.69 -10.89
CA ALA A 219 -21.69 -15.48 -9.75
C ALA A 219 -22.65 -15.39 -8.56
N MET A 220 -23.23 -14.21 -8.29
CA MET A 220 -24.25 -14.03 -7.26
C MET A 220 -25.54 -14.80 -7.56
N LEU A 221 -25.86 -15.03 -8.83
CA LEU A 221 -27.04 -15.82 -9.22
C LEU A 221 -26.81 -17.34 -9.09
N VAL A 222 -25.57 -17.81 -9.20
CA VAL A 222 -25.25 -19.26 -9.23
C VAL A 222 -24.66 -19.73 -7.90
N VAL A 223 -23.64 -19.05 -7.38
CA VAL A 223 -22.96 -19.40 -6.12
C VAL A 223 -22.50 -18.12 -5.38
N PRO A 224 -23.39 -17.47 -4.59
CA PRO A 224 -23.10 -16.21 -3.92
C PRO A 224 -21.83 -16.24 -3.07
N ASP A 225 -21.61 -17.36 -2.38
CA ASP A 225 -20.49 -17.53 -1.43
C ASP A 225 -19.12 -17.50 -2.11
N ILE A 226 -19.06 -17.82 -3.41
CA ILE A 226 -17.79 -17.89 -4.15
C ILE A 226 -17.52 -16.63 -4.97
N ALA A 227 -18.54 -15.79 -5.21
CA ALA A 227 -18.47 -14.62 -6.07
C ALA A 227 -17.31 -13.68 -5.69
N LEU A 228 -17.13 -13.40 -4.40
CA LEU A 228 -16.05 -12.53 -3.92
C LEU A 228 -14.65 -13.06 -4.28
N TYR A 229 -14.42 -14.38 -4.12
CA TYR A 229 -13.15 -15.00 -4.43
C TYR A 229 -12.84 -14.99 -5.93
N VAL A 230 -13.87 -15.19 -6.77
CA VAL A 230 -13.75 -15.10 -8.24
C VAL A 230 -13.38 -13.68 -8.64
N LEU A 231 -14.08 -12.67 -8.11
CA LEU A 231 -13.79 -11.25 -8.39
C LEU A 231 -12.36 -10.87 -7.97
N PHE A 232 -11.93 -11.35 -6.79
CA PHE A 232 -10.58 -11.14 -6.32
C PHE A 232 -9.54 -11.80 -7.24
N ALA A 233 -9.77 -13.04 -7.68
CA ALA A 233 -8.88 -13.74 -8.60
C ALA A 233 -8.73 -12.99 -9.93
N PHE A 234 -9.85 -12.55 -10.53
CA PHE A 234 -9.82 -11.75 -11.75
C PHE A 234 -9.12 -10.41 -11.55
N PHE A 235 -9.36 -9.73 -10.41
CA PHE A 235 -8.66 -8.50 -10.08
C PHE A 235 -7.14 -8.71 -10.03
N VAL A 236 -6.68 -9.80 -9.43
CA VAL A 236 -5.24 -10.12 -9.35
C VAL A 236 -4.65 -10.42 -10.73
N VAL A 237 -5.34 -11.20 -11.56
CA VAL A 237 -4.92 -11.46 -12.96
C VAL A 237 -4.84 -10.15 -13.76
N TRP A 238 -5.83 -9.27 -13.60
CA TRP A 238 -5.82 -7.96 -14.24
C TRP A 238 -4.65 -7.09 -13.76
N GLN A 239 -4.36 -7.08 -12.45
CA GLN A 239 -3.19 -6.36 -11.90
C GLN A 239 -1.86 -6.90 -12.44
N ALA A 240 -1.75 -8.21 -12.68
CA ALA A 240 -0.57 -8.80 -13.31
C ALA A 240 -0.42 -8.30 -14.76
N TRP A 241 -1.49 -8.36 -15.56
CA TRP A 241 -1.50 -7.85 -16.94
C TRP A 241 -1.20 -6.35 -17.01
N PHE A 242 -1.78 -5.56 -16.10
CA PHE A 242 -1.61 -4.12 -16.10
C PHE A 242 -0.14 -3.69 -15.87
N LYS A 243 0.64 -4.45 -15.09
CA LYS A 243 2.08 -4.19 -14.95
C LYS A 243 2.84 -4.35 -16.26
N TYR A 244 2.53 -5.40 -17.04
CA TYR A 244 3.13 -5.58 -18.36
C TYR A 244 2.79 -4.42 -19.30
N TYR A 245 1.52 -3.98 -19.28
CA TYR A 245 1.09 -2.82 -20.04
C TYR A 245 1.88 -1.55 -19.66
N ILE A 246 1.94 -1.20 -18.37
CA ILE A 246 2.69 -0.03 -17.89
C ILE A 246 4.16 -0.14 -18.27
N TYR A 247 4.78 -1.31 -18.09
CA TYR A 247 6.18 -1.52 -18.44
C TYR A 247 6.46 -1.24 -19.92
N LEU A 248 5.62 -1.76 -20.82
CA LEU A 248 5.75 -1.52 -22.26
C LEU A 248 5.59 -0.04 -22.61
N VAL A 249 4.60 0.63 -22.01
CA VAL A 249 4.38 2.08 -22.21
C VAL A 249 5.56 2.90 -21.69
N ALA A 250 6.00 2.66 -20.46
CA ALA A 250 7.11 3.39 -19.83
C ALA A 250 8.45 3.20 -20.54
N ARG A 251 8.66 2.06 -21.21
CA ARG A 251 9.82 1.80 -22.07
C ARG A 251 9.68 2.37 -23.48
N GLY A 252 8.45 2.46 -23.99
CA GLY A 252 8.14 3.01 -25.31
C GLY A 252 8.16 4.55 -25.38
N ILE A 253 8.05 5.22 -24.23
CA ILE A 253 8.25 6.68 -24.10
C ILE A 253 9.75 6.97 -24.22
N LYS A 254 10.15 7.57 -25.35
CA LYS A 254 11.48 8.11 -25.59
C LYS A 254 11.55 9.57 -25.17
#